data_AF-A0A6J1PTP2-F1
#
_entry.id   AF-A0A6J1PTP2-F1
#
_cell.length_a   1.000
_cell.length_b   1.000
_cell.length_c   1.000
_cell.angle_alpha   90.00
_cell.angle_beta   90.00
_cell.angle_gamma   90.00
#
_symmetry.space_group_name_H-M   'P 1'
#
loop_
_entity.id
_entity.type
_entity.pdbx_description
1 polymer ?
#
loop_
_entity_poly.entity_id
_entity_poly.type
_entity_poly.pdbx_seq_one_letter_code
_entity_poly.pdbx_strand_id
1 'polypeptide(L)'
;MAHIMIFFFSLEYDGLVGVLGGARNKRSLDLSFMPANCTMFAVAAEHYKVADALVYRSTLETMQHVLDYKSECAIRPRISAIFGLHRVNDAFNYHATVPSGKVLIDMKDRDRLTLCEP
;
A
#
# COMPACT_ATOMS: atom_id res chain seq x y z
N MET A 1 19.14 -14.30 -18.48
CA MET A 1 18.55 -13.36 -17.50
C MET A 1 17.25 -12.83 -18.09
N ALA A 2 16.14 -12.86 -17.35
CA ALA A 2 14.89 -12.25 -17.81
C ALA A 2 14.76 -10.85 -17.21
N HIS A 3 14.96 -9.84 -18.05
CA HIS A 3 14.75 -8.43 -17.74
C HIS A 3 13.24 -8.18 -17.75
N ILE A 4 12.69 -7.66 -16.65
CA ILE A 4 11.31 -7.19 -16.62
C ILE A 4 11.34 -5.79 -17.23
N MET A 5 10.93 -5.68 -18.48
CA MET A 5 10.80 -4.40 -19.18
C MET A 5 9.40 -3.85 -18.89
N ILE A 6 9.33 -2.78 -18.10
CA ILE A 6 8.07 -2.06 -17.84
C ILE A 6 8.03 -0.89 -18.83
N PHE A 7 7.09 -0.92 -19.76
CA PHE A 7 6.85 0.20 -20.66
C PHE A 7 5.79 1.13 -20.09
N PHE A 8 6.11 2.41 -19.98
CA PHE A 8 5.19 3.45 -19.53
C PHE A 8 4.59 4.19 -20.74
N PHE A 9 3.64 3.56 -21.44
CA PHE A 9 2.98 4.16 -22.61
C PHE A 9 1.82 5.12 -22.26
N SER A 10 1.52 5.29 -20.97
CA SER A 10 0.36 6.06 -20.50
C SER A 10 0.74 7.36 -19.79
N LEU A 11 2.02 7.76 -19.81
CA LEU A 11 2.47 8.99 -19.16
C LEU A 11 2.42 10.16 -20.14
N GLU A 12 1.82 11.26 -19.69
CA GLU A 12 1.96 12.55 -20.34
C GLU A 12 3.36 13.15 -20.10
N TYR A 13 3.68 14.22 -20.82
CA TYR A 13 4.92 14.98 -20.64
C TYR A 13 5.03 15.47 -19.18
N ASP A 14 6.23 15.36 -18.58
CA ASP A 14 6.50 15.62 -17.16
C ASP A 14 5.72 14.70 -16.19
N GLY A 15 5.25 13.55 -16.68
CA GLY A 15 4.53 12.56 -15.89
C GLY A 15 5.34 12.02 -14.71
N LEU A 16 4.62 11.64 -13.65
CA LEU A 16 5.18 11.14 -12.40
C LEU A 16 4.93 9.64 -12.25
N VAL A 17 6.00 8.88 -11.97
CA VAL A 17 5.93 7.44 -11.67
C VAL A 17 6.26 7.21 -10.21
N GLY A 18 5.24 6.81 -9.43
CA GLY A 18 5.42 6.35 -8.05
C GLY A 18 5.62 4.84 -7.99
N VAL A 19 6.76 4.40 -7.47
CA VAL A 19 7.02 2.98 -7.18
C VAL A 19 6.69 2.70 -5.72
N LEU A 20 5.67 1.87 -5.49
CA LEU A 20 5.16 1.51 -4.16
C LEU A 20 5.42 0.03 -3.86
N GLY A 21 6.10 -0.24 -2.74
CA GLY A 21 6.35 -1.61 -2.26
C GLY A 21 7.62 -2.26 -2.82
N GLY A 22 7.81 -3.54 -2.47
CA GLY A 22 8.98 -4.33 -2.89
C GLY A 22 8.63 -5.37 -3.96
N ALA A 23 9.48 -5.51 -4.98
CA ALA A 23 9.37 -6.61 -5.92
C ALA A 23 9.79 -7.92 -5.24
N ARG A 24 8.97 -8.99 -5.34
CA ARG A 24 9.28 -10.31 -4.76
C ARG A 24 10.61 -10.88 -5.27
N ASN A 25 10.98 -10.53 -6.50
CA ASN A 25 12.28 -10.84 -7.07
C ASN A 25 13.11 -9.56 -7.01
N LYS A 26 14.18 -9.56 -6.20
CA LYS A 26 15.20 -8.49 -6.08
C LYS A 26 16.03 -8.30 -7.37
N ARG A 27 15.40 -8.44 -8.54
CA ARG A 27 16.03 -8.14 -9.82
C ARG A 27 16.08 -6.62 -9.95
N SER A 28 17.22 -6.11 -10.38
CA SER A 28 17.39 -4.69 -10.68
C SER A 28 16.37 -4.27 -11.73
N LEU A 29 15.66 -3.18 -11.46
CA LEU A 29 14.81 -2.54 -12.44
C LEU A 29 15.71 -1.99 -13.56
N ASP A 30 15.43 -2.37 -14.80
CA ASP A 30 16.15 -1.84 -15.97
C ASP A 30 15.44 -0.59 -16.46
N LEU A 31 16.03 0.57 -16.17
CA LEU A 31 15.49 1.90 -16.48
C LEU A 31 15.99 2.45 -17.83
N SER A 32 16.70 1.64 -18.62
CA SER A 32 17.26 2.05 -19.91
C SER A 32 16.21 2.60 -20.91
N PHE A 33 14.92 2.30 -20.69
CA PHE A 33 13.80 2.74 -21.53
C PHE A 33 12.87 3.76 -20.86
N MET A 34 13.30 4.48 -19.81
CA MET A 34 12.47 5.57 -19.26
C MET A 34 12.33 6.73 -20.28
N PRO A 35 11.12 7.23 -20.53
CA PRO A 35 10.93 8.47 -21.28
C PRO A 35 11.76 9.60 -20.66
N ALA A 36 12.46 10.39 -21.48
CA ALA A 36 13.39 11.41 -21.00
C ALA A 36 12.75 12.51 -20.13
N ASN A 37 11.42 12.65 -20.18
CA ASN A 37 10.66 13.71 -19.53
C ASN A 37 9.68 13.16 -18.49
N CYS A 38 10.10 12.20 -17.67
CA CYS A 38 9.29 11.75 -16.55
C CYS A 38 10.12 11.61 -15.28
N THR A 39 9.50 11.91 -14.15
CA THR A 39 10.14 11.82 -12.83
C THR A 39 9.67 10.54 -12.15
N MET A 40 10.62 9.72 -11.71
CA MET A 40 10.34 8.53 -10.92
C MET A 40 10.73 8.74 -9.47
N PHE A 41 9.85 8.35 -8.55
CA PHE A 41 10.13 8.36 -7.12
C PHE A 41 9.74 7.02 -6.50
N ALA A 42 10.56 6.57 -5.55
CA ALA A 42 10.32 5.36 -4.78
C ALA A 42 9.88 5.74 -3.37
N VAL A 43 8.75 5.20 -2.93
CA VAL A 43 8.20 5.46 -1.59
C VAL A 43 8.27 4.19 -0.76
N ALA A 44 8.99 4.27 0.35
CA ALA A 44 9.09 3.22 1.35
C ALA A 44 8.60 3.78 2.68
N ALA A 45 7.44 3.33 3.16
CA ALA A 45 6.79 3.89 4.35
C ALA A 45 7.69 3.81 5.60
N GLU A 46 8.56 2.81 5.67
CA GLU A 46 9.59 2.65 6.69
C GLU A 46 10.58 3.83 6.76
N HIS A 47 10.93 4.43 5.63
CA HIS A 47 11.85 5.58 5.60
C HIS A 47 11.21 6.84 6.18
N TYR A 48 9.89 6.96 6.13
CA TYR A 48 9.15 8.09 6.70
C TYR A 48 8.89 7.94 8.20
N LYS A 49 8.97 6.72 8.75
CA LYS A 49 8.78 6.46 10.19
C LYS A 49 10.03 6.75 11.03
N VAL A 50 11.20 6.71 10.42
CA VAL A 50 12.51 6.81 11.10
C VAL A 50 13.22 8.13 10.80
N ALA A 51 12.75 8.89 9.81
CA ALA A 51 13.37 10.14 9.41
C ALA A 51 13.03 11.32 10.33
N ASP A 52 13.92 12.32 10.26
CA ASP A 52 13.95 13.66 10.86
C ASP A 52 12.59 14.22 11.33
N ALA A 53 12.60 15.07 12.36
CA ALA A 53 11.42 15.66 12.99
C ALA A 53 10.45 16.35 11.99
N LEU A 54 10.97 16.82 10.85
CA LEU A 54 10.18 17.39 9.75
C LEU A 54 9.33 16.33 9.02
N VAL A 55 9.88 15.12 8.80
CA VAL A 55 9.16 14.01 8.17
C VAL A 55 8.13 13.42 9.12
N TYR A 56 8.42 13.38 10.42
CA TYR A 56 7.44 13.01 11.45
C TYR A 56 6.24 13.98 11.48
N ARG A 57 6.49 15.30 11.40
CA ARG A 57 5.41 16.31 11.29
C ARG A 57 4.57 16.13 10.03
N SER A 58 5.21 15.95 8.87
CA SER A 58 4.51 15.68 7.61
C SER A 58 3.69 14.38 7.68
N THR A 59 4.17 13.37 8.41
CA THR A 59 3.43 12.12 8.64
C THR A 59 2.20 12.35 9.52
N LEU A 60 2.31 13.16 10.59
CA LEU A 60 1.16 13.55 11.42
C LEU A 60 0.12 14.35 10.62
N GLU A 61 0.56 15.32 9.81
CA GLU A 61 -0.30 16.07 8.90
C GLU A 61 -1.02 15.14 7.91
N THR A 62 -0.29 14.16 7.35
CA THR A 62 -0.86 13.14 6.48
C THR A 62 -1.92 12.30 7.19
N MET A 63 -1.68 11.90 8.45
CA MET A 63 -2.67 11.18 9.25
C MET A 63 -3.91 12.04 9.52
N GLN A 64 -3.74 13.34 9.78
CA GLN A 64 -4.85 14.26 9.95
C GLN A 64 -5.68 14.37 8.67
N HIS A 65 -5.05 14.55 7.51
CA HIS A 65 -5.76 14.56 6.23
C HIS A 65 -6.53 13.26 5.97
N VAL A 66 -5.98 12.09 6.32
CA VAL A 66 -6.70 10.82 6.20
C VAL A 66 -7.95 10.80 7.10
N LEU A 67 -7.87 11.35 8.31
CA LEU A 67 -9.03 11.48 9.19
C LEU A 67 -10.07 12.45 8.65
N ASP A 68 -9.63 13.59 8.12
CA ASP A 68 -10.49 14.62 7.53
C ASP A 68 -11.22 14.06 6.32
N TYR A 69 -10.52 13.42 5.37
CA TYR A 69 -11.13 12.75 4.22
C TYR A 69 -12.11 11.65 4.61
N LYS A 70 -11.85 10.93 5.71
CA LYS A 70 -12.81 9.95 6.22
C LYS A 70 -14.06 10.64 6.74
N SER A 71 -13.91 11.74 7.48
CA SER A 71 -15.03 12.51 8.04
C SER A 71 -15.92 13.14 6.95
N GLU A 72 -15.29 13.61 5.87
CA GLU A 72 -15.94 14.16 4.68
C GLU A 72 -16.48 13.06 3.75
N CYS A 73 -16.31 11.78 4.10
CA CYS A 73 -16.69 10.63 3.30
C CYS A 73 -16.00 10.56 1.90
N ALA A 74 -14.90 11.28 1.71
CA ALA A 74 -14.08 11.25 0.50
C ALA A 74 -13.28 9.93 0.37
N ILE A 75 -12.97 9.29 1.49
CA ILE A 75 -12.41 7.93 1.51
C ILE A 75 -13.30 6.97 2.30
N ARG A 76 -13.35 5.72 1.84
CA ARG A 76 -14.05 4.62 2.54
C ARG A 76 -13.06 3.48 2.80
N PRO A 77 -12.78 3.14 4.07
CA PRO A 77 -11.96 1.97 4.38
C PRO A 77 -12.59 0.71 3.78
N ARG A 78 -11.80 -0.03 2.99
CA ARG A 78 -12.21 -1.32 2.42
C ARG A 78 -11.69 -2.45 3.30
N ILE A 79 -12.60 -3.10 4.01
CA ILE A 79 -12.32 -4.27 4.85
C ILE A 79 -12.84 -5.49 4.12
N SER A 80 -12.01 -6.51 3.96
CA SER A 80 -12.39 -7.76 3.28
C SER A 80 -12.82 -8.82 4.28
N ALA A 81 -12.19 -8.85 5.45
CA ALA A 81 -12.55 -9.76 6.52
C ALA A 81 -12.03 -9.28 7.88
N ILE A 82 -12.68 -9.75 8.94
CA ILE A 82 -12.28 -9.57 10.33
C ILE A 82 -12.21 -10.95 10.98
N PHE A 83 -11.05 -11.29 11.51
CA PHE A 83 -10.78 -12.54 12.21
C PHE A 83 -10.49 -12.28 13.68
N GLY A 84 -10.95 -13.16 14.57
CA GLY A 84 -10.56 -13.12 15.97
C GLY A 84 -9.11 -13.55 16.17
N LEU A 85 -8.53 -13.19 17.31
CA LEU A 85 -7.14 -13.51 17.68
C LEU A 85 -6.77 -15.00 17.56
N HIS A 86 -7.69 -15.93 17.85
CA HIS A 86 -7.40 -17.37 17.73
C HIS A 86 -7.32 -17.84 16.27
N ARG A 87 -7.69 -16.98 15.32
CA ARG A 87 -7.81 -17.29 13.89
C ARG A 87 -6.80 -16.53 13.03
N VAL A 88 -5.71 -16.06 13.63
CA VAL A 88 -4.65 -15.33 12.93
C VAL A 88 -4.08 -16.13 11.75
N ASN A 89 -3.90 -17.44 11.89
CA ASN A 89 -3.44 -18.29 10.78
C ASN A 89 -4.44 -18.30 9.61
N ASP A 90 -5.74 -18.39 9.90
CA ASP A 90 -6.79 -18.32 8.89
C ASP A 90 -6.79 -16.95 8.19
N ALA A 91 -6.53 -15.87 8.93
CA ALA A 91 -6.43 -14.52 8.39
C ALA A 91 -5.27 -14.38 7.40
N PHE A 92 -4.10 -14.96 7.68
CA PHE A 92 -2.96 -14.98 6.77
C PHE A 92 -3.27 -15.77 5.50
N ASN A 93 -3.88 -16.96 5.65
CA ASN A 93 -4.29 -17.78 4.51
C ASN A 93 -5.32 -17.04 3.64
N TYR A 94 -6.31 -16.42 4.26
CA TYR A 94 -7.32 -15.64 3.57
C TYR A 94 -6.71 -14.45 2.82
N HIS A 95 -5.83 -13.66 3.46
CA HIS A 95 -5.13 -12.53 2.84
C HIS A 95 -4.35 -12.93 1.57
N ALA A 96 -3.81 -14.16 1.50
CA ALA A 96 -3.11 -14.63 0.31
C ALA A 96 -4.05 -14.90 -0.88
N THR A 97 -5.36 -15.03 -0.64
CA THR A 97 -6.37 -15.40 -1.65
C THR A 97 -7.26 -14.23 -2.10
N VAL A 98 -7.39 -13.17 -1.30
CA VAL A 98 -8.21 -12.01 -1.67
C VAL A 98 -7.45 -11.00 -2.55
N PRO A 99 -8.06 -10.50 -3.63
CA PRO A 99 -7.40 -9.60 -4.57
C PRO A 99 -7.27 -8.15 -4.04
N SER A 100 -8.10 -7.76 -3.05
CA SER A 100 -8.17 -6.36 -2.59
C SER A 100 -8.78 -6.25 -1.18
N GLY A 101 -8.46 -5.14 -0.51
CA GLY A 101 -8.96 -4.74 0.81
C GLY A 101 -8.10 -5.20 1.99
N LYS A 102 -8.44 -4.73 3.19
CA LYS A 102 -7.68 -5.03 4.41
C LYS A 102 -8.33 -6.15 5.21
N VAL A 103 -7.49 -7.07 5.69
CA VAL A 103 -7.86 -8.10 6.67
C VAL A 103 -7.51 -7.57 8.05
N LEU A 104 -8.46 -7.60 8.98
CA LEU A 104 -8.29 -7.11 10.34
C LEU A 104 -8.31 -8.26 11.35
N ILE A 105 -7.57 -8.08 12.45
CA ILE A 105 -7.62 -8.96 13.61
C ILE A 105 -8.36 -8.25 14.75
N ASP A 106 -9.46 -8.85 15.20
CA ASP A 106 -10.17 -8.43 16.40
C ASP A 106 -9.52 -9.06 17.63
N MET A 107 -8.93 -8.20 18.48
CA MET A 107 -8.28 -8.64 19.72
C MET A 107 -9.27 -8.85 20.87
N LYS A 108 -10.50 -8.34 20.76
CA LYS A 108 -11.52 -8.42 21.81
C LYS A 108 -12.35 -9.68 21.65
N ASP A 109 -12.92 -9.87 20.47
CA ASP A 109 -13.66 -11.09 20.12
C ASP A 109 -12.68 -12.09 19.49
N ARG A 110 -12.20 -13.02 20.32
CA ARG A 110 -11.11 -13.94 19.94
C ARG A 110 -11.50 -14.98 18.90
N ASP A 111 -12.80 -15.24 18.75
CA ASP A 111 -13.33 -16.26 17.87
C ASP A 111 -14.08 -15.67 16.66
N ARG A 112 -14.09 -14.34 16.54
CA ARG A 112 -14.77 -13.61 15.48
C ARG A 112 -14.46 -14.14 14.08
N LEU A 113 -15.51 -14.23 13.27
CA LEU A 113 -15.43 -14.38 11.83
C LEU A 113 -16.42 -13.43 11.18
N THR A 114 -15.92 -12.45 10.45
CA THR A 114 -16.76 -11.61 9.59
C THR A 114 -16.12 -11.55 8.22
N LEU A 115 -16.79 -12.12 7.22
CA LEU A 115 -16.43 -11.94 5.82
C LEU A 115 -17.23 -10.76 5.30
N CYS A 116 -16.56 -9.76 4.73
CA CYS A 116 -17.21 -8.61 4.13
C CYS A 116 -17.41 -8.87 2.64
N GLU A 117 -18.58 -8.51 2.12
CA GLU A 117 -18.80 -8.53 0.67
C GLU A 117 -17.90 -7.48 -0.02
N PRO A 118 -17.43 -7.77 -1.23
CA PRO A 118 -16.55 -6.88 -1.99
C PRO A 118 -17.19 -5.55 -2.39
#